data_AF-A0A839ULC7-F1
#
_entry.id   AF-A0A839ULC7-F1
#
_cell.length_a   1.000
_cell.length_b   1.000
_cell.length_c   1.000
_cell.angle_alpha   90.00
_cell.angle_beta   90.00
_cell.angle_gamma   90.00
#
_symmetry.space_group_name_H-M   'P 1'
#
loop_
_entity.id
_entity.type
_entity.pdbx_description
1 polymer ?
#
loop_
_entity_poly.entity_id
_entity_poly.type
_entity_poly.pdbx_seq_one_letter_code
_entity_poly.pdbx_strand_id
1 'polypeptide(L)'
;MTDLRCTIAGINSINPFWLASAPPTDKQTNVERAFAAGWGGVVWKTLGENPPVVNVSSRYGVHKDRKNGIIGINNIELISDRPLEVNLREIEQVRKNWPDRVIIGSMMAPIDERAWKELAIKIANSGVHGIELNLGCPHGMCERGMGSAIGQVPDLVEQTTRWVREVVDIPVFTKLTPNITNILVPAEAALRGGAHAVSLINTVNSVISVDLDAMAPTPIVDGKGTHGGYCGAAVKPIALNMVAEIARAQETRGLEISAIGGIETWRDAAEFIALGASALQVCTAAMLYGFRIVEDMNAGLLQFMKQKGYRSIEDFRGLAVPNTVDWNQLNMNFDTKAFIKKDDCIECGRCYIACEDTSHQAISITELGNGRREFTVKNDDCVGCNLCAHVCPVPDCIDMRPVDNGLPPLTWPEHPANTMGVKNS
;
A
#
# COMPACT_ATOMS: atom_id res chain seq x y z
N MET A 1 -13.74 15.99 21.16
CA MET A 1 -13.19 16.62 19.94
C MET A 1 -12.58 15.50 19.11
N THR A 2 -12.86 15.42 17.81
CA THR A 2 -12.25 14.41 16.91
C THR A 2 -10.79 14.78 16.65
N ASP A 3 -9.91 13.78 16.67
CA ASP A 3 -8.46 13.97 16.68
C ASP A 3 -7.77 12.94 15.78
N LEU A 4 -6.76 13.40 15.03
CA LEU A 4 -5.97 12.56 14.12
C LEU A 4 -4.71 12.01 14.79
N ARG A 5 -4.36 12.43 16.01
CA ARG A 5 -3.21 11.89 16.73
C ARG A 5 -3.27 10.38 16.79
N CYS A 6 -2.13 9.75 16.54
CA CYS A 6 -1.98 8.31 16.60
C CYS A 6 -0.69 7.92 17.31
N THR A 7 -0.63 6.65 17.71
CA THR A 7 0.57 6.04 18.30
C THR A 7 0.90 4.79 17.52
N ILE A 8 2.18 4.64 17.17
CA ILE A 8 2.71 3.42 16.55
C ILE A 8 4.04 3.04 17.21
N ALA A 9 4.18 1.81 17.69
CA ALA A 9 5.33 1.29 18.41
C ALA A 9 5.75 2.19 19.59
N GLY A 10 4.77 2.80 20.27
CA GLY A 10 5.00 3.78 21.34
C GLY A 10 5.39 5.19 20.87
N ILE A 11 5.53 5.43 19.56
CA ILE A 11 5.82 6.74 18.97
C ILE A 11 4.51 7.50 18.75
N ASN A 12 4.36 8.65 19.39
CA ASN A 12 3.22 9.54 19.19
C ASN A 12 3.43 10.43 17.96
N SER A 13 2.42 10.52 17.11
CA SER A 13 2.41 11.43 15.96
C SER A 13 1.17 12.31 15.96
N ILE A 14 1.31 13.52 15.42
CA ILE A 14 0.21 14.51 15.41
C ILE A 14 -0.92 14.16 14.42
N ASN A 15 -0.62 13.28 13.45
CA ASN A 15 -1.54 12.70 12.49
C ASN A 15 -0.91 11.42 11.90
N PRO A 16 -1.67 10.52 11.24
CA PRO A 16 -1.11 9.24 10.78
C PRO A 16 -0.24 9.36 9.52
N PHE A 17 -0.08 10.55 8.92
CA PHE A 17 0.54 10.71 7.61
C PHE A 17 2.02 11.06 7.71
N TRP A 18 2.86 10.12 7.30
CA TRP A 18 4.31 10.29 7.23
C TRP A 18 4.80 10.26 5.79
N LEU A 19 5.84 11.01 5.45
CA LEU A 19 6.51 10.78 4.16
C LEU A 19 7.31 9.48 4.21
N ALA A 20 7.20 8.64 3.20
CA ALA A 20 7.99 7.41 3.12
C ALA A 20 9.46 7.69 2.77
N SER A 21 10.35 6.76 3.12
CA SER A 21 11.77 6.81 2.74
C SER A 21 11.94 6.77 1.22
N ALA A 22 12.21 7.94 0.63
CA ALA A 22 12.12 8.21 -0.81
C ALA A 22 12.77 9.59 -1.12
N PRO A 23 12.88 10.03 -2.40
CA PRO A 23 13.44 11.36 -2.71
C PRO A 23 12.84 12.54 -1.92
N PRO A 24 11.53 12.56 -1.59
CA PRO A 24 10.96 13.61 -0.74
C PRO A 24 11.60 13.76 0.64
N THR A 25 12.33 12.76 1.14
CA THR A 25 12.92 12.75 2.50
C THR A 25 14.44 12.66 2.52
N ASP A 26 15.11 12.99 1.41
CA ASP A 26 16.56 12.87 1.25
C ASP A 26 17.37 14.05 1.83
N LYS A 27 16.72 15.21 2.04
CA LYS A 27 17.38 16.46 2.46
C LYS A 27 16.59 17.20 3.52
N GLN A 28 17.29 17.85 4.45
CA GLN A 28 16.70 18.74 5.46
C GLN A 28 15.64 19.67 4.89
N THR A 29 15.97 20.41 3.82
CA THR A 29 15.04 21.40 3.23
C THR A 29 13.70 20.80 2.79
N ASN A 30 13.71 19.56 2.28
CA ASN A 30 12.48 18.89 1.87
C ASN A 30 11.65 18.48 3.09
N VAL A 31 12.31 17.91 4.10
CA VAL A 31 11.67 17.47 5.34
C VAL A 31 11.05 18.64 6.11
N GLU A 32 11.77 19.76 6.27
CA GLU A 32 11.25 20.95 6.93
C GLU A 32 10.04 21.55 6.18
N ARG A 33 10.07 21.54 4.84
CA ARG A 33 8.93 21.97 4.03
C ARG A 33 7.72 21.04 4.18
N ALA A 34 7.95 19.73 4.33
CA ALA A 34 6.89 18.78 4.61
C ALA A 34 6.28 19.03 6.01
N PHE A 35 7.10 19.20 7.04
CA PHE A 35 6.59 19.51 8.38
C PHE A 35 5.81 20.82 8.43
N ALA A 36 6.29 21.85 7.74
CA ALA A 36 5.56 23.11 7.58
C ALA A 36 4.19 22.95 6.90
N ALA A 37 4.06 22.01 5.96
CA ALA A 37 2.79 21.69 5.30
C ALA A 37 1.83 20.86 6.18
N GLY A 38 2.29 20.31 7.30
CA GLY A 38 1.44 19.58 8.25
C GLY A 38 1.65 18.07 8.32
N TRP A 39 2.71 17.52 7.71
CA TRP A 39 3.04 16.09 7.85
C TRP A 39 3.35 15.73 9.30
N GLY A 40 2.82 14.60 9.79
CA GLY A 40 3.02 14.14 11.17
C GLY A 40 4.39 13.51 11.42
N GLY A 41 5.04 13.06 10.35
CA GLY A 41 6.36 12.46 10.41
C GLY A 41 7.01 12.29 9.04
N VAL A 42 8.27 11.86 9.06
CA VAL A 42 8.97 11.35 7.88
C VAL A 42 9.74 10.09 8.23
N VAL A 43 9.90 9.21 7.25
CA VAL A 43 10.97 8.23 7.22
C VAL A 43 12.07 8.79 6.34
N TRP A 44 13.22 9.08 6.93
CA TRP A 44 14.38 9.64 6.23
C TRP A 44 14.83 8.68 5.11
N LYS A 45 15.33 9.23 3.99
CA LYS A 45 15.84 8.40 2.88
C LYS A 45 16.85 7.39 3.41
N THR A 46 16.76 6.14 2.95
CA THR A 46 17.61 5.04 3.43
C THR A 46 19.08 5.40 3.43
N LEU A 47 19.68 5.27 4.61
CA LEU A 47 21.07 5.55 4.90
C LEU A 47 21.89 4.27 4.77
N GLY A 48 23.11 4.41 4.29
CA GLY A 48 24.11 3.33 4.21
C GLY A 48 25.48 3.82 4.67
N GLU A 49 26.46 2.93 4.61
CA GLU A 49 27.85 3.25 4.92
C GLU A 49 28.51 4.09 3.82
N ASN A 50 29.64 4.72 4.14
CA ASN A 50 30.47 5.41 3.17
C ASN A 50 31.44 4.42 2.49
N PRO A 51 31.85 4.65 1.23
CA PRO A 51 31.40 5.73 0.34
C PRO A 51 29.94 5.53 -0.10
N PRO A 52 29.18 6.61 -0.32
CA PRO A 52 27.78 6.51 -0.72
C PRO A 52 27.65 5.87 -2.11
N VAL A 53 26.46 5.32 -2.38
CA VAL A 53 26.13 4.78 -3.70
C VAL A 53 26.13 5.89 -4.76
N VAL A 54 26.37 5.52 -6.01
CA VAL A 54 26.24 6.42 -7.15
C VAL A 54 25.03 5.97 -7.95
N ASN A 55 24.07 6.86 -8.06
CA ASN A 55 22.90 6.62 -8.89
C ASN A 55 23.15 7.02 -10.35
N VAL A 56 22.42 6.39 -11.27
CA VAL A 56 22.39 6.75 -12.70
C VAL A 56 21.64 8.05 -12.98
N SER A 57 21.60 8.54 -14.21
CA SER A 57 20.75 9.67 -14.63
C SER A 57 19.63 9.16 -15.53
N SER A 58 18.41 9.70 -15.39
CA SER A 58 17.15 9.10 -15.89
C SER A 58 16.72 7.90 -15.05
N ARG A 59 15.88 8.14 -14.03
CA ARG A 59 15.53 7.12 -13.02
C ARG A 59 14.05 6.84 -12.88
N TYR A 60 13.19 7.50 -13.65
CA TYR A 60 11.74 7.33 -13.55
C TYR A 60 11.12 7.01 -14.90
N GLY A 61 10.29 5.98 -14.93
CA GLY A 61 9.30 5.75 -15.97
C GLY A 61 7.90 5.88 -15.39
N VAL A 62 6.91 6.17 -16.24
CA VAL A 62 5.53 6.41 -15.80
C VAL A 62 4.54 5.53 -16.56
N HIS A 63 3.54 5.02 -15.84
CA HIS A 63 2.37 4.37 -16.42
C HIS A 63 1.19 5.32 -16.30
N LYS A 64 0.53 5.57 -17.43
CA LYS A 64 -0.56 6.54 -17.55
C LYS A 64 -1.88 5.87 -17.87
N ASP A 65 -2.98 6.46 -17.40
CA ASP A 65 -4.32 6.08 -17.80
C ASP A 65 -4.71 6.64 -19.18
N ARG A 66 -5.93 6.35 -19.62
CA ARG A 66 -6.50 6.83 -20.90
C ARG A 66 -6.68 8.35 -20.98
N LYS A 67 -6.60 9.07 -19.85
CA LYS A 67 -6.70 10.53 -19.75
C LYS A 67 -5.32 11.18 -19.53
N ASN A 68 -4.23 10.43 -19.72
CA ASN A 68 -2.85 10.85 -19.46
C ASN A 68 -2.52 11.14 -17.97
N GLY A 69 -3.38 10.75 -17.03
CA GLY A 69 -3.08 10.78 -15.60
C GLY A 69 -2.06 9.70 -15.24
N ILE A 70 -1.11 10.02 -14.36
CA ILE A 70 -0.10 9.05 -13.89
C ILE A 70 -0.77 8.15 -12.84
N ILE A 71 -0.86 6.85 -13.13
CA ILE A 71 -1.41 5.85 -12.18
C ILE A 71 -0.31 5.04 -11.50
N GLY A 72 0.92 5.11 -12.01
CA GLY A 72 2.07 4.51 -11.37
C GLY A 72 3.40 5.04 -11.90
N ILE A 73 4.42 4.95 -11.06
CA ILE A 73 5.80 5.32 -11.37
C ILE A 73 6.67 4.09 -11.15
N ASN A 74 7.59 3.83 -12.06
CA ASN A 74 8.68 2.90 -11.84
C ASN A 74 9.96 3.70 -11.60
N ASN A 75 10.77 3.27 -10.64
CA ASN A 75 12.03 3.91 -10.32
C ASN A 75 13.20 2.92 -10.29
N ILE A 76 14.37 3.39 -10.71
CA ILE A 76 15.65 2.67 -10.60
C ILE A 76 16.64 3.41 -9.68
N GLU A 77 16.11 4.11 -8.68
CA GLU A 77 16.90 4.86 -7.70
C GLU A 77 17.33 4.00 -6.52
N LEU A 78 18.57 4.17 -6.07
CA LEU A 78 19.16 3.47 -4.94
C LEU A 78 18.85 4.17 -3.60
N ILE A 79 19.61 3.82 -2.56
CA ILE A 79 19.62 4.51 -1.26
C ILE A 79 20.22 5.94 -1.40
N SER A 80 20.29 6.69 -0.30
CA SER A 80 20.92 8.02 -0.29
C SER A 80 22.32 7.96 -0.92
N ASP A 81 22.56 8.80 -1.94
CA ASP A 81 23.87 9.01 -2.55
C ASP A 81 24.68 10.11 -1.83
N ARG A 82 24.18 10.55 -0.67
CA ARG A 82 24.81 11.56 0.18
C ARG A 82 25.61 10.91 1.31
N PRO A 83 26.76 11.51 1.72
CA PRO A 83 27.54 10.99 2.84
C PRO A 83 26.72 10.87 4.13
N LEU A 84 26.95 9.79 4.89
CA LEU A 84 26.20 9.50 6.12
C LEU A 84 26.21 10.67 7.11
N GLU A 85 27.38 11.26 7.36
CA GLU A 85 27.55 12.38 8.31
C GLU A 85 26.79 13.66 7.94
N VAL A 86 26.46 13.85 6.66
CA VAL A 86 25.62 14.96 6.24
C VAL A 86 24.17 14.70 6.66
N ASN A 87 23.68 13.49 6.40
CA ASN A 87 22.33 13.08 6.80
C ASN A 87 22.15 13.11 8.32
N LEU A 88 23.10 12.59 9.10
CA LEU A 88 23.00 12.57 10.56
C LEU A 88 22.92 13.98 11.16
N ARG A 89 23.77 14.92 10.69
CA ARG A 89 23.72 16.33 11.12
C ARG A 89 22.41 17.01 10.73
N GLU A 90 21.90 16.73 9.54
CA GLU A 90 20.61 17.26 9.09
C GLU A 90 19.44 16.72 9.93
N ILE A 91 19.43 15.42 10.25
CA ILE A 91 18.43 14.81 11.13
C ILE A 91 18.44 15.49 12.51
N GLU A 92 19.62 15.65 13.12
CA GLU A 92 19.75 16.35 14.41
C GLU A 92 19.21 17.78 14.36
N GLN A 93 19.49 18.51 13.28
CA GLN A 93 19.01 19.88 13.11
C GLN A 93 17.48 19.92 12.93
N VAL A 94 16.91 19.01 12.13
CA VAL A 94 15.46 18.90 11.96
C VAL A 94 14.79 18.54 13.29
N ARG A 95 15.36 17.63 14.09
CA ARG A 95 14.84 17.29 15.43
C ARG A 95 14.78 18.48 16.36
N LYS A 96 15.79 19.36 16.33
CA LYS A 96 15.81 20.61 17.11
C LYS A 96 14.75 21.60 16.61
N ASN A 97 14.59 21.72 15.30
CA ASN A 97 13.66 22.66 14.68
C ASN A 97 12.18 22.22 14.83
N TRP A 98 11.93 20.91 14.89
CA TRP A 98 10.60 20.30 14.87
C TRP A 98 10.45 19.22 15.96
N PRO A 99 10.43 19.59 17.25
CA PRO A 99 10.44 18.64 18.36
C PRO A 99 9.16 17.78 18.45
N ASP A 100 8.05 18.26 17.87
CA ASP A 100 6.74 17.60 17.84
C ASP A 100 6.56 16.63 16.64
N ARG A 101 7.55 16.54 15.75
CA ARG A 101 7.45 15.76 14.50
C ARG A 101 8.26 14.48 14.55
N VAL A 102 7.66 13.41 14.03
CA VAL A 102 8.29 12.08 14.00
C VAL A 102 9.35 12.04 12.90
N ILE A 103 10.50 11.43 13.22
CA ILE A 103 11.55 11.11 12.25
C ILE A 103 11.96 9.67 12.51
N ILE A 104 11.82 8.82 11.50
CA ILE A 104 12.32 7.45 11.49
C ILE A 104 13.56 7.40 10.60
N GLY A 105 14.68 6.88 11.10
CA GLY A 105 15.89 6.70 10.32
C GLY A 105 15.82 5.41 9.51
N SER A 106 15.64 5.49 8.19
CA SER A 106 15.73 4.29 7.35
C SER A 106 17.19 3.90 7.13
N MET A 107 17.51 2.61 7.18
CA MET A 107 18.88 2.11 7.02
C MET A 107 18.95 0.84 6.19
N MET A 108 20.12 0.62 5.60
CA MET A 108 20.46 -0.63 4.92
C MET A 108 21.97 -0.82 4.93
N ALA A 109 22.41 -2.05 5.20
CA ALA A 109 23.81 -2.44 5.21
C ALA A 109 23.99 -3.82 4.53
N PRO A 110 25.23 -4.20 4.16
CA PRO A 110 25.55 -5.56 3.75
C PRO A 110 25.13 -6.60 4.79
N ILE A 111 25.08 -7.88 4.42
CA ILE A 111 24.82 -8.98 5.37
C ILE A 111 26.08 -9.20 6.23
N ASP A 112 26.32 -8.28 7.15
CA ASP A 112 27.41 -8.25 8.11
C ASP A 112 26.88 -7.66 9.42
N GLU A 113 26.96 -8.43 10.50
CA GLU A 113 26.39 -8.05 11.80
C GLU A 113 26.96 -6.72 12.30
N ARG A 114 28.27 -6.51 12.15
CA ARG A 114 28.95 -5.30 12.61
C ARG A 114 28.46 -4.08 11.85
N ALA A 115 28.33 -4.16 10.52
CA ALA A 115 27.82 -3.07 9.69
C ALA A 115 26.40 -2.64 10.11
N TRP A 116 25.49 -3.60 10.35
CA TRP A 116 24.14 -3.29 10.84
C TRP A 116 24.16 -2.62 12.21
N LYS A 117 24.93 -3.17 13.17
CA LYS A 117 24.99 -2.63 14.53
C LYS A 117 25.59 -1.23 14.56
N GLU A 118 26.72 -1.01 13.89
CA GLU A 118 27.39 0.30 13.87
C GLU A 118 26.54 1.38 13.20
N LEU A 119 25.89 1.05 12.07
CA LEU A 119 25.02 2.01 11.37
C LEU A 119 23.77 2.34 12.21
N ALA A 120 23.16 1.34 12.87
CA ALA A 120 22.02 1.55 13.75
C ALA A 120 22.35 2.47 14.93
N ILE A 121 23.50 2.27 15.59
CA ILE A 121 23.96 3.12 16.69
C ILE A 121 24.14 4.57 16.23
N LYS A 122 24.80 4.79 15.08
CA LYS A 122 25.01 6.14 14.53
C LYS A 122 23.70 6.84 14.23
N ILE A 123 22.75 6.13 13.62
CA ILE A 123 21.42 6.68 13.29
C ILE A 123 20.63 6.97 14.57
N ALA A 124 20.60 6.05 15.54
CA ALA A 124 19.93 6.26 16.82
C ALA A 124 20.47 7.50 17.56
N ASN A 125 21.80 7.69 17.57
CA ASN A 125 22.46 8.82 18.21
C ASN A 125 22.12 10.18 17.57
N SER A 126 21.65 10.23 16.32
CA SER A 126 21.14 11.47 15.70
C SER A 126 19.78 11.93 16.27
N GLY A 127 19.18 11.13 17.16
CA GLY A 127 17.96 11.48 17.89
C GLY A 127 16.67 11.10 17.18
N VAL A 128 16.70 10.22 16.17
CA VAL A 128 15.48 9.68 15.54
C VAL A 128 14.56 9.01 16.57
N HIS A 129 13.25 8.97 16.29
CA HIS A 129 12.27 8.32 17.16
C HIS A 129 12.22 6.80 16.98
N GLY A 130 12.75 6.30 15.88
CA GLY A 130 12.82 4.88 15.56
C GLY A 130 13.67 4.65 14.32
N ILE A 131 13.92 3.38 14.01
CA ILE A 131 14.70 2.94 12.85
C ILE A 131 13.83 2.09 11.93
N GLU A 132 13.96 2.27 10.62
CA GLU A 132 13.32 1.42 9.61
C GLU A 132 14.38 0.62 8.83
N LEU A 133 14.36 -0.71 8.96
CA LEU A 133 15.24 -1.61 8.22
C LEU A 133 14.70 -1.78 6.80
N ASN A 134 15.39 -1.20 5.81
CA ASN A 134 14.98 -1.32 4.42
C ASN A 134 15.42 -2.67 3.85
N LEU A 135 14.56 -3.68 4.02
CA LEU A 135 14.74 -5.03 3.46
C LEU A 135 13.95 -5.21 2.17
N GLY A 136 13.49 -4.12 1.54
CA GLY A 136 12.50 -4.19 0.48
C GLY A 136 12.95 -3.71 -0.90
N CYS A 137 14.11 -3.05 -1.02
CA CYS A 137 14.59 -2.46 -2.27
C CYS A 137 14.78 -3.55 -3.35
N PRO A 138 14.04 -3.51 -4.48
CA PRO A 138 14.01 -4.60 -5.45
C PRO A 138 15.00 -4.46 -6.61
N HIS A 139 15.83 -3.41 -6.62
CA HIS A 139 16.74 -3.10 -7.74
C HIS A 139 18.02 -2.41 -7.26
N GLY A 140 19.12 -2.65 -7.99
CA GLY A 140 20.46 -2.10 -7.78
C GLY A 140 21.20 -2.54 -6.50
N MET A 141 20.46 -2.83 -5.43
CA MET A 141 20.99 -3.27 -4.14
C MET A 141 20.83 -4.78 -3.93
N CYS A 142 19.82 -5.40 -4.54
CA CYS A 142 19.61 -6.85 -4.51
C CYS A 142 20.71 -7.61 -5.26
N GLU A 143 21.26 -7.04 -6.32
CA GLU A 143 22.39 -7.55 -7.09
C GLU A 143 23.68 -7.56 -6.25
N ARG A 144 23.67 -6.86 -5.10
CA ARG A 144 24.74 -6.85 -4.09
C ARG A 144 24.38 -7.65 -2.83
N GLY A 145 23.30 -8.43 -2.86
CA GLY A 145 22.83 -9.24 -1.74
C GLY A 145 22.11 -8.46 -0.62
N MET A 146 21.68 -7.22 -0.88
CA MET A 146 20.97 -6.36 0.08
C MET A 146 19.51 -6.10 -0.33
N GLY A 147 18.74 -5.37 0.48
CA GLY A 147 17.36 -5.01 0.14
C GLY A 147 16.45 -6.24 0.06
N SER A 148 15.72 -6.39 -1.05
CA SER A 148 14.78 -7.51 -1.22
C SER A 148 15.44 -8.89 -1.20
N ALA A 149 16.74 -8.99 -1.48
CA ALA A 149 17.49 -10.25 -1.35
C ALA A 149 17.50 -10.74 0.11
N ILE A 150 17.50 -9.82 1.08
CA ILE A 150 17.32 -10.13 2.50
C ILE A 150 15.83 -10.33 2.81
N GLY A 151 14.97 -9.41 2.34
CA GLY A 151 13.54 -9.43 2.64
C GLY A 151 12.76 -10.65 2.15
N GLN A 152 13.30 -11.40 1.19
CA GLN A 152 12.73 -12.66 0.69
C GLN A 152 13.17 -13.89 1.49
N VAL A 153 14.14 -13.76 2.39
CA VAL A 153 14.70 -14.87 3.17
C VAL A 153 14.35 -14.67 4.65
N PRO A 154 13.35 -15.39 5.19
CA PRO A 154 12.86 -15.19 6.55
C PRO A 154 13.95 -15.22 7.62
N ASP A 155 14.90 -16.16 7.53
CA ASP A 155 16.00 -16.27 8.49
C ASP A 155 16.88 -15.00 8.52
N LEU A 156 17.13 -14.38 7.36
CA LEU A 156 17.88 -13.14 7.28
C LEU A 156 17.07 -11.94 7.77
N VAL A 157 15.74 -11.93 7.55
CA VAL A 157 14.85 -10.90 8.12
C VAL A 157 14.88 -10.95 9.64
N GLU A 158 14.75 -12.14 10.22
CA GLU A 158 14.80 -12.33 11.67
C GLU A 158 16.17 -11.92 12.23
N GLN A 159 17.25 -12.40 11.61
CA GLN A 159 18.61 -12.15 12.05
C GLN A 159 18.98 -10.65 12.00
N THR A 160 18.71 -9.98 10.88
CA THR A 160 19.01 -8.53 10.73
C THR A 160 18.20 -7.68 11.68
N THR A 161 16.93 -8.02 11.91
CA THR A 161 16.07 -7.35 12.89
C THR A 161 16.64 -7.51 14.31
N ARG A 162 17.04 -8.74 14.66
CA ARG A 162 17.63 -9.06 15.97
C ARG A 162 18.92 -8.29 16.23
N TRP A 163 19.83 -8.23 15.26
CA TRP A 163 21.08 -7.48 15.39
C TRP A 163 20.86 -6.01 15.75
N VAL A 164 19.88 -5.35 15.13
CA VAL A 164 19.57 -3.95 15.43
C VAL A 164 18.90 -3.83 16.80
N ARG A 165 17.95 -4.72 17.14
CA ARG A 165 17.29 -4.71 18.45
C ARG A 165 18.22 -4.91 19.63
N GLU A 166 19.35 -5.59 19.43
CA GLU A 166 20.37 -5.81 20.47
C GLU A 166 21.15 -4.53 20.84
N VAL A 167 21.17 -3.51 19.97
CA VAL A 167 22.04 -2.33 20.15
C VAL A 167 21.28 -1.00 20.23
N VAL A 168 19.96 -1.00 20.06
CA VAL A 168 19.13 0.21 20.19
C VAL A 168 17.89 -0.03 21.06
N ASP A 169 17.57 0.95 21.91
CA ASP A 169 16.36 0.92 22.74
C ASP A 169 15.15 1.55 22.04
N ILE A 170 15.37 2.34 20.98
CA ILE A 170 14.30 2.95 20.20
C ILE A 170 13.53 1.92 19.35
N PRO A 171 12.25 2.18 19.03
CA PRO A 171 11.46 1.31 18.16
C PRO A 171 12.13 0.99 16.82
N VAL A 172 11.96 -0.27 16.40
CA VAL A 172 12.50 -0.81 15.15
C VAL A 172 11.35 -1.32 14.28
N PHE A 173 11.35 -0.84 13.06
CA PHE A 173 10.41 -1.16 11.99
C PHE A 173 11.13 -2.00 10.94
N THR A 174 10.50 -3.03 10.42
CA THR A 174 11.06 -3.80 9.30
C THR A 174 10.25 -3.54 8.03
N LYS A 175 10.89 -2.97 7.00
CA LYS A 175 10.21 -2.64 5.73
C LYS A 175 10.22 -3.83 4.78
N LEU A 176 9.04 -4.38 4.52
CA LEU A 176 8.88 -5.63 3.78
C LEU A 176 8.73 -5.41 2.27
N THR A 177 9.30 -6.34 1.50
CA THR A 177 9.14 -6.40 0.04
C THR A 177 7.79 -7.04 -0.31
N PRO A 178 7.05 -6.51 -1.31
CA PRO A 178 5.89 -7.19 -1.87
C PRO A 178 6.28 -8.32 -2.85
N ASN A 179 7.57 -8.46 -3.17
CA ASN A 179 8.07 -9.41 -4.16
C ASN A 179 8.27 -10.78 -3.52
N ILE A 180 7.21 -11.33 -2.92
CA ILE A 180 7.21 -12.58 -2.16
C ILE A 180 5.88 -13.30 -2.36
N THR A 181 5.88 -14.63 -2.27
CA THR A 181 4.66 -15.43 -2.43
C THR A 181 3.68 -15.22 -1.27
N ASN A 182 4.19 -15.15 -0.04
CA ASN A 182 3.38 -14.97 1.17
C ASN A 182 4.06 -13.93 2.06
N ILE A 183 3.37 -12.82 2.32
CA ILE A 183 3.88 -11.70 3.12
C ILE A 183 3.94 -12.02 4.62
N LEU A 184 3.17 -13.01 5.09
CA LEU A 184 3.17 -13.43 6.50
C LEU A 184 4.53 -13.96 6.92
N VAL A 185 5.19 -14.72 6.05
CA VAL A 185 6.47 -15.38 6.36
C VAL A 185 7.56 -14.36 6.79
N PRO A 186 7.85 -13.30 6.03
CA PRO A 186 8.80 -12.28 6.49
C PRO A 186 8.24 -11.39 7.62
N ALA A 187 6.92 -11.20 7.73
CA ALA A 187 6.33 -10.44 8.84
C ALA A 187 6.51 -11.15 10.19
N GLU A 188 6.25 -12.46 10.24
CA GLU A 188 6.50 -13.30 11.41
C GLU A 188 7.99 -13.34 11.76
N ALA A 189 8.87 -13.43 10.76
CA ALA A 189 10.31 -13.38 10.98
C ALA A 189 10.76 -12.04 11.58
N ALA A 190 10.22 -10.91 11.10
CA ALA A 190 10.47 -9.61 11.69
C ALA A 190 10.01 -9.56 13.16
N LEU A 191 8.81 -10.10 13.45
CA LEU A 191 8.30 -10.19 14.83
C LEU A 191 9.20 -11.04 15.73
N ARG A 192 9.64 -12.22 15.28
CA ARG A 192 10.60 -13.07 16.03
C ARG A 192 11.95 -12.41 16.24
N GLY A 193 12.39 -11.58 15.30
CA GLY A 193 13.58 -10.74 15.42
C GLY A 193 13.42 -9.56 16.39
N GLY A 194 12.21 -9.32 16.89
CA GLY A 194 11.90 -8.27 17.85
C GLY A 194 11.48 -6.93 17.24
N ALA A 195 11.05 -6.92 15.97
CA ALA A 195 10.44 -5.73 15.38
C ALA A 195 9.20 -5.31 16.18
N HIS A 196 9.03 -4.00 16.38
CA HIS A 196 7.83 -3.46 17.03
C HIS A 196 6.71 -3.21 16.00
N ALA A 197 7.10 -2.96 14.76
CA ALA A 197 6.18 -2.73 13.67
C ALA A 197 6.79 -3.20 12.35
N VAL A 198 5.95 -3.39 11.34
CA VAL A 198 6.37 -3.57 9.95
C VAL A 198 5.90 -2.40 9.11
N SER A 199 6.73 -2.03 8.14
CA SER A 199 6.40 -1.06 7.10
C SER A 199 6.13 -1.79 5.80
N LEU A 200 4.95 -1.65 5.20
CA LEU A 200 4.67 -2.32 3.93
C LEU A 200 3.64 -1.60 3.06
N ILE A 201 3.80 -1.61 1.74
CA ILE A 201 4.82 -2.35 0.98
C ILE A 201 5.96 -1.46 0.50
N ASN A 202 7.14 -2.05 0.29
CA ASN A 202 8.13 -1.47 -0.64
C ASN A 202 7.61 -1.57 -2.09
N THR A 203 8.39 -1.14 -3.07
CA THR A 203 7.96 -1.13 -4.46
C THR A 203 7.88 -2.54 -5.08
N VAL A 204 6.92 -2.73 -6.01
CA VAL A 204 6.74 -3.99 -6.75
C VAL A 204 7.71 -4.04 -7.92
N ASN A 205 8.45 -5.13 -8.09
CA ASN A 205 9.40 -5.27 -9.19
C ASN A 205 8.66 -5.31 -10.53
N SER A 206 9.03 -4.44 -11.48
CA SER A 206 8.40 -4.38 -12.79
C SER A 206 9.28 -3.77 -13.88
N VAL A 207 8.88 -4.02 -15.13
CA VAL A 207 9.21 -3.18 -16.28
C VAL A 207 7.99 -2.32 -16.59
N ILE A 208 8.16 -1.00 -16.68
CA ILE A 208 7.03 -0.05 -16.79
C ILE A 208 6.53 0.12 -18.23
N SER A 209 7.45 0.11 -19.18
CA SER A 209 7.19 0.15 -20.61
C SER A 209 8.48 -0.16 -21.36
N VAL A 210 8.36 -0.39 -22.67
CA VAL A 210 9.48 -0.55 -23.59
C VAL A 210 9.40 0.59 -24.60
N ASP A 211 10.49 1.32 -24.76
CA ASP A 211 10.67 2.21 -25.90
C ASP A 211 10.90 1.36 -27.15
N LEU A 212 10.02 1.47 -28.14
CA LEU A 212 10.03 0.62 -29.33
C LEU A 212 11.03 1.09 -30.40
N ASP A 213 11.56 2.31 -30.29
CA ASP A 213 12.61 2.80 -31.18
C ASP A 213 13.99 2.39 -30.65
N ALA A 214 14.22 2.59 -29.34
CA ALA A 214 15.45 2.18 -28.68
C ALA A 214 15.50 0.67 -28.35
N MET A 215 14.36 -0.02 -28.42
CA MET A 215 14.18 -1.42 -28.01
C MET A 215 14.72 -1.70 -26.61
N ALA A 216 14.42 -0.79 -25.67
CA ALA A 216 14.90 -0.84 -24.30
C ALA A 216 13.77 -0.53 -23.30
N PRO A 217 13.77 -1.16 -22.10
CA PRO A 217 12.88 -0.77 -21.02
C PRO A 217 13.06 0.70 -20.65
N THR A 218 11.98 1.39 -20.25
CA THR A 218 12.09 2.72 -19.65
C THR A 218 12.17 2.63 -18.11
N PRO A 219 12.85 3.57 -17.41
CA PRO A 219 13.67 4.66 -17.95
C PRO A 219 14.94 4.14 -18.67
N ILE A 220 15.31 4.82 -19.75
CA ILE A 220 16.51 4.50 -20.54
C ILE A 220 17.70 5.30 -20.00
N VAL A 221 18.81 4.60 -19.79
CA VAL A 221 20.13 5.12 -19.45
C VAL A 221 21.10 4.63 -20.51
N ASP A 222 21.61 5.56 -21.34
CA ASP A 222 22.59 5.28 -22.39
C ASP A 222 22.21 4.08 -23.29
N GLY A 223 20.96 4.07 -23.78
CA GLY A 223 20.43 3.02 -24.65
C GLY A 223 20.09 1.69 -23.94
N LYS A 224 20.17 1.62 -22.62
CA LYS A 224 19.82 0.45 -21.80
C LYS A 224 18.70 0.77 -20.82
N GLY A 225 17.90 -0.22 -20.49
CA GLY A 225 16.90 -0.17 -19.43
C GLY A 225 17.00 -1.39 -18.53
N THR A 226 16.39 -1.33 -17.36
CA THR A 226 16.33 -2.43 -16.40
C THR A 226 14.93 -2.48 -15.76
N HIS A 227 14.63 -3.58 -15.05
CA HIS A 227 13.50 -3.61 -14.14
C HIS A 227 13.73 -2.61 -12.99
N GLY A 228 12.65 -2.17 -12.35
CA GLY A 228 12.70 -1.23 -11.23
C GLY A 228 11.51 -1.38 -10.30
N GLY A 229 11.42 -0.48 -9.34
CA GLY A 229 10.36 -0.47 -8.35
C GLY A 229 9.12 0.31 -8.80
N TYR A 230 8.01 -0.39 -9.02
CA TYR A 230 6.68 0.15 -9.30
C TYR A 230 5.96 0.60 -8.03
N CYS A 231 5.42 1.81 -8.06
CA CYS A 231 4.66 2.45 -7.00
C CYS A 231 3.56 3.37 -7.57
N GLY A 232 2.79 4.01 -6.71
CA GLY A 232 1.64 4.88 -7.08
C GLY A 232 0.29 4.20 -6.87
N ALA A 233 -0.80 4.86 -7.29
CA ALA A 233 -2.17 4.39 -7.09
C ALA A 233 -2.40 2.93 -7.54
N ALA A 234 -1.74 2.51 -8.62
CA ALA A 234 -1.88 1.17 -9.17
C ALA A 234 -1.43 0.04 -8.23
N VAL A 235 -0.56 0.30 -7.25
CA VAL A 235 -0.13 -0.74 -6.29
C VAL A 235 -1.01 -0.81 -5.04
N LYS A 236 -1.94 0.13 -4.85
CA LYS A 236 -2.82 0.19 -3.67
C LYS A 236 -3.54 -1.13 -3.41
N PRO A 237 -4.17 -1.81 -4.38
CA PRO A 237 -4.85 -3.08 -4.11
C PRO A 237 -3.93 -4.19 -3.59
N ILE A 238 -2.68 -4.23 -4.07
CA ILE A 238 -1.67 -5.19 -3.61
C ILE A 238 -1.28 -4.88 -2.16
N ALA A 239 -1.07 -3.60 -1.85
CA ALA A 239 -0.73 -3.14 -0.51
C ALA A 239 -1.86 -3.40 0.49
N LEU A 240 -3.12 -3.11 0.13
CA LEU A 240 -4.30 -3.40 0.97
C LEU A 240 -4.40 -4.89 1.30
N ASN A 241 -4.22 -5.76 0.29
CA ASN A 241 -4.22 -7.21 0.50
C ASN A 241 -3.15 -7.62 1.52
N MET A 242 -1.90 -7.18 1.35
CA MET A 242 -0.81 -7.56 2.25
C MET A 242 -0.97 -7.01 3.67
N VAL A 243 -1.53 -5.80 3.83
CA VAL A 243 -1.88 -5.25 5.14
C VAL A 243 -2.96 -6.11 5.79
N ALA A 244 -4.00 -6.49 5.04
CA ALA A 244 -5.08 -7.32 5.55
C ALA A 244 -4.60 -8.71 5.97
N GLU A 245 -3.71 -9.35 5.19
CA GLU A 245 -3.09 -10.63 5.55
C GLU A 245 -2.42 -10.56 6.94
N ILE A 246 -1.51 -9.59 7.13
CA ILE A 246 -0.79 -9.44 8.41
C ILE A 246 -1.75 -9.09 9.55
N ALA A 247 -2.74 -8.23 9.29
CA ALA A 247 -3.67 -7.80 10.32
C ALA A 247 -4.63 -8.92 10.78
N ARG A 248 -5.00 -9.84 9.89
CA ARG A 248 -5.94 -10.94 10.18
C ARG A 248 -5.27 -12.21 10.69
N ALA A 249 -3.99 -12.42 10.39
CA ALA A 249 -3.25 -13.59 10.84
C ALA A 249 -3.00 -13.56 12.36
N GLN A 250 -3.13 -14.73 12.99
CA GLN A 250 -2.98 -14.87 14.45
C GLN A 250 -1.50 -14.86 14.86
N GLU A 251 -0.62 -15.30 13.97
CA GLU A 251 0.84 -15.41 14.13
C GLU A 251 1.51 -14.02 14.22
N THR A 252 0.91 -13.02 13.56
CA THR A 252 1.37 -11.62 13.55
C THR A 252 0.54 -10.73 14.46
N ARG A 253 -0.30 -11.31 15.33
CA ARG A 253 -1.15 -10.55 16.24
C ARG A 253 -0.32 -9.64 17.15
N GLY A 254 -0.67 -8.35 17.17
CA GLY A 254 0.02 -7.34 17.96
C GLY A 254 1.23 -6.71 17.26
N LEU A 255 1.62 -7.20 16.08
CA LEU A 255 2.57 -6.52 15.22
C LEU A 255 1.90 -5.30 14.58
N GLU A 256 2.40 -4.11 14.86
CA GLU A 256 1.82 -2.89 14.32
C GLU A 256 2.25 -2.64 12.87
N ILE A 257 1.39 -1.95 12.12
CA ILE A 257 1.55 -1.78 10.67
C ILE A 257 1.68 -0.29 10.32
N SER A 258 2.82 0.08 9.72
CA SER A 258 3.02 1.33 9.01
C SER A 258 2.75 1.10 7.52
N ALA A 259 1.50 1.28 7.08
CA ALA A 259 1.08 0.96 5.71
C ALA A 259 1.56 1.98 4.67
N ILE A 260 1.87 1.51 3.46
CA ILE A 260 2.49 2.26 2.36
C ILE A 260 2.04 1.63 1.04
N GLY A 261 1.68 2.47 0.06
CA GLY A 261 1.44 2.01 -1.32
C GLY A 261 0.16 2.60 -1.90
N GLY A 262 0.32 3.60 -2.79
CA GLY A 262 -0.79 4.17 -3.56
C GLY A 262 -1.82 4.97 -2.74
N ILE A 263 -1.43 5.49 -1.56
CA ILE A 263 -2.26 6.42 -0.80
C ILE A 263 -2.17 7.80 -1.44
N GLU A 264 -3.28 8.30 -1.97
CA GLU A 264 -3.36 9.63 -2.60
C GLU A 264 -4.44 10.52 -1.96
N THR A 265 -5.41 9.91 -1.28
CA THR A 265 -6.57 10.59 -0.70
C THR A 265 -6.84 10.15 0.73
N TRP A 266 -7.69 10.91 1.44
CA TRP A 266 -8.19 10.54 2.76
C TRP A 266 -8.95 9.20 2.75
N ARG A 267 -9.57 8.83 1.62
CA ARG A 267 -10.35 7.59 1.51
C ARG A 267 -9.41 6.38 1.47
N ASP A 268 -8.33 6.48 0.69
CA ASP A 268 -7.28 5.46 0.67
C ASP A 268 -6.70 5.27 2.08
N ALA A 269 -6.43 6.38 2.77
CA ALA A 269 -5.96 6.36 4.15
C ALA A 269 -6.93 5.65 5.10
N ALA A 270 -8.23 5.96 5.02
CA ALA A 270 -9.26 5.33 5.83
C ALA A 270 -9.37 3.81 5.55
N GLU A 271 -9.21 3.38 4.30
CA GLU A 271 -9.21 1.95 3.94
C GLU A 271 -8.04 1.20 4.59
N PHE A 272 -6.81 1.74 4.53
CA PHE A 272 -5.66 1.13 5.19
C PHE A 272 -5.84 1.07 6.72
N ILE A 273 -6.33 2.14 7.35
CA ILE A 273 -6.61 2.15 8.80
C ILE A 273 -7.68 1.11 9.15
N ALA A 274 -8.77 1.05 8.37
CA ALA A 274 -9.84 0.07 8.58
C ALA A 274 -9.34 -1.38 8.45
N LEU A 275 -8.29 -1.63 7.65
CA LEU A 275 -7.61 -2.92 7.53
C LEU A 275 -6.49 -3.15 8.57
N GLY A 276 -6.29 -2.25 9.52
CA GLY A 276 -5.39 -2.44 10.67
C GLY A 276 -4.12 -1.60 10.68
N ALA A 277 -3.94 -0.69 9.72
CA ALA A 277 -2.77 0.21 9.74
C ALA A 277 -2.81 1.18 10.93
N SER A 278 -1.66 1.34 11.59
CA SER A 278 -1.45 2.23 12.74
C SER A 278 -0.85 3.59 12.34
N ALA A 279 -0.08 3.61 11.26
CA ALA A 279 0.41 4.80 10.60
C ALA A 279 0.47 4.57 9.08
N LEU A 280 0.61 5.65 8.32
CA LEU A 280 0.53 5.66 6.86
C LEU A 280 1.74 6.40 6.28
N GLN A 281 2.54 5.75 5.45
CA GLN A 281 3.59 6.42 4.68
C GLN A 281 3.13 6.73 3.26
N VAL A 282 3.50 7.90 2.76
CA VAL A 282 3.12 8.41 1.44
C VAL A 282 4.35 8.89 0.69
N CYS A 283 4.45 8.56 -0.60
CA CYS A 283 5.58 8.93 -1.45
C CYS A 283 5.10 9.53 -2.76
N THR A 284 4.53 8.69 -3.64
CA THR A 284 4.17 9.07 -5.00
C THR A 284 3.22 10.27 -5.04
N ALA A 285 2.22 10.32 -4.15
CA ALA A 285 1.28 11.44 -4.08
C ALA A 285 1.99 12.77 -3.74
N ALA A 286 2.95 12.75 -2.80
CA ALA A 286 3.75 13.95 -2.49
C ALA A 286 4.67 14.36 -3.65
N MET A 287 5.18 13.40 -4.44
CA MET A 287 5.98 13.67 -5.63
C MET A 287 5.15 14.29 -6.75
N LEU A 288 3.89 13.84 -6.94
CA LEU A 288 3.01 14.31 -8.01
C LEU A 288 2.31 15.63 -7.68
N TYR A 289 1.89 15.81 -6.43
CA TYR A 289 0.99 16.91 -6.02
C TYR A 289 1.63 17.88 -5.02
N GLY A 290 2.86 17.61 -4.58
CA GLY A 290 3.58 18.42 -3.59
C GLY A 290 3.15 18.15 -2.15
N PHE A 291 3.88 18.74 -1.19
CA PHE A 291 3.69 18.46 0.24
C PHE A 291 2.33 18.88 0.81
N ARG A 292 1.63 19.83 0.16
CA ARG A 292 0.34 20.33 0.63
C ARG A 292 -0.81 19.34 0.49
N ILE A 293 -0.62 18.23 -0.25
CA ILE A 293 -1.62 17.16 -0.33
C ILE A 293 -2.03 16.61 1.05
N VAL A 294 -1.15 16.70 2.04
CA VAL A 294 -1.45 16.29 3.42
C VAL A 294 -2.56 17.13 4.07
N GLU A 295 -2.76 18.37 3.63
CA GLU A 295 -3.85 19.24 4.09
C GLU A 295 -5.21 18.60 3.74
N ASP A 296 -5.37 18.18 2.48
CA ASP A 296 -6.59 17.54 1.97
C ASP A 296 -6.80 16.15 2.60
N MET A 297 -5.73 15.37 2.77
CA MET A 297 -5.80 14.06 3.44
C MET A 297 -6.23 14.20 4.91
N ASN A 298 -5.66 15.15 5.66
CA ASN A 298 -6.05 15.42 7.03
C ASN A 298 -7.49 15.92 7.12
N ALA A 299 -7.87 16.91 6.31
CA ALA A 299 -9.20 17.50 6.33
C ALA A 299 -10.29 16.47 5.99
N GLY A 300 -10.07 15.68 4.94
CA GLY A 300 -11.00 14.64 4.51
C GLY A 300 -11.14 13.51 5.53
N LEU A 301 -10.02 13.06 6.12
CA LEU A 301 -10.05 11.99 7.13
C LEU A 301 -10.77 12.46 8.40
N LEU A 302 -10.48 13.68 8.85
CA LEU A 302 -11.15 14.29 9.99
C LEU A 302 -12.67 14.45 9.76
N GLN A 303 -13.06 14.86 8.56
CA GLN A 303 -14.48 14.99 8.19
C GLN A 303 -15.18 13.63 8.17
N PHE A 304 -14.56 12.62 7.57
CA PHE A 304 -15.08 11.25 7.57
C PHE A 304 -15.29 10.73 9.00
N MET A 305 -14.30 10.92 9.87
CA MET A 305 -14.39 10.52 11.28
C MET A 305 -15.55 11.22 12.00
N LYS A 306 -15.71 12.53 11.80
CA LYS A 306 -16.85 13.29 12.36
C LYS A 306 -18.20 12.76 11.86
N GLN A 307 -18.33 12.49 10.56
CA GLN A 307 -19.56 11.96 9.97
C GLN A 307 -19.92 10.57 10.51
N LYS A 308 -18.92 9.74 10.81
CA LYS A 308 -19.12 8.40 11.38
C LYS A 308 -19.20 8.39 12.91
N GLY A 309 -18.99 9.52 13.57
CA GLY A 309 -18.98 9.61 15.04
C GLY A 309 -17.71 9.08 15.70
N TYR A 310 -16.63 8.89 14.94
CA TYR A 310 -15.31 8.51 15.46
C TYR A 310 -14.62 9.72 16.10
N ARG A 311 -14.02 9.50 17.28
CA ARG A 311 -13.22 10.45 18.05
C ARG A 311 -11.73 10.32 17.75
N SER A 312 -11.25 9.10 17.51
CA SER A 312 -9.86 8.77 17.18
C SER A 312 -9.81 7.79 16.01
N ILE A 313 -8.65 7.67 15.33
CA ILE A 313 -8.46 6.63 14.32
C ILE A 313 -8.60 5.22 14.91
N GLU A 314 -8.33 5.09 16.21
CA GLU A 314 -8.50 3.87 17.00
C GLU A 314 -9.93 3.35 17.02
N ASP A 315 -10.92 4.25 16.89
CA ASP A 315 -12.33 3.85 16.92
C ASP A 315 -12.75 3.05 15.68
N PHE A 316 -11.96 3.09 14.60
CA PHE A 316 -12.25 2.35 13.37
C PHE A 316 -11.09 1.54 12.82
N ARG A 317 -9.90 1.64 13.42
CA ARG A 317 -8.74 0.84 13.05
C ARG A 317 -9.07 -0.64 13.16
N GLY A 318 -8.86 -1.38 12.07
CA GLY A 318 -9.09 -2.82 12.03
C GLY A 318 -10.56 -3.28 11.94
N LEU A 319 -11.55 -2.37 11.86
CA LEU A 319 -12.97 -2.79 11.78
C LEU A 319 -13.32 -3.59 10.51
N ALA A 320 -12.50 -3.52 9.46
CA ALA A 320 -12.66 -4.34 8.26
C ALA A 320 -11.97 -5.72 8.37
N VAL A 321 -11.08 -5.92 9.34
CA VAL A 321 -10.29 -7.16 9.49
C VAL A 321 -11.19 -8.38 9.72
N PRO A 322 -12.19 -8.37 10.63
CA PRO A 322 -13.08 -9.52 10.81
C PRO A 322 -13.94 -9.86 9.59
N ASN A 323 -14.13 -8.89 8.68
CA ASN A 323 -14.87 -9.06 7.43
C ASN A 323 -13.97 -9.45 6.25
N THR A 324 -12.66 -9.60 6.47
CA THR A 324 -11.69 -10.01 5.45
C THR A 324 -11.41 -11.49 5.58
N VAL A 325 -12.29 -12.30 5.02
CA VAL A 325 -12.25 -13.75 5.13
C VAL A 325 -11.72 -14.40 3.86
N ASP A 326 -11.26 -15.65 3.98
CA ASP A 326 -10.95 -16.45 2.80
C ASP A 326 -12.22 -16.72 1.98
N TRP A 327 -12.04 -16.92 0.68
CA TRP A 327 -13.16 -17.15 -0.25
C TRP A 327 -14.10 -18.26 0.23
N ASN A 328 -13.55 -19.31 0.82
CA ASN A 328 -14.33 -20.46 1.27
C ASN A 328 -15.30 -20.13 2.43
N GLN A 329 -15.12 -19.00 3.13
CA GLN A 329 -15.99 -18.52 4.21
C GLN A 329 -17.10 -17.59 3.71
N LEU A 330 -17.11 -17.22 2.42
CA LEU A 330 -18.17 -16.38 1.86
C LEU A 330 -19.49 -17.17 1.79
N ASN A 331 -20.59 -16.46 2.03
CA ASN A 331 -21.93 -17.03 1.89
C ASN A 331 -22.24 -17.27 0.40
N MET A 332 -22.17 -18.52 -0.05
CA MET A 332 -22.45 -18.90 -1.44
C MET A 332 -23.95 -18.82 -1.79
N ASN A 333 -24.82 -18.84 -0.78
CA ASN A 333 -26.26 -18.69 -0.98
C ASN A 333 -26.68 -17.20 -1.03
N PHE A 334 -25.75 -16.25 -0.84
CA PHE A 334 -26.06 -14.84 -1.06
C PHE A 334 -26.29 -14.58 -2.55
N ASP A 335 -27.45 -14.00 -2.89
CA ASP A 335 -27.81 -13.64 -4.25
C ASP A 335 -28.07 -12.13 -4.38
N THR A 336 -27.69 -11.57 -5.52
CA THR A 336 -27.89 -10.16 -5.88
C THR A 336 -28.10 -10.03 -7.36
N LYS A 337 -29.02 -9.17 -7.80
CA LYS A 337 -29.33 -8.96 -9.23
C LYS A 337 -29.09 -7.52 -9.63
N ALA A 338 -28.69 -7.33 -10.88
CA ALA A 338 -28.55 -6.00 -11.46
C ALA A 338 -29.93 -5.40 -11.74
N PHE A 339 -30.09 -4.11 -11.48
CA PHE A 339 -31.29 -3.34 -11.82
C PHE A 339 -30.87 -2.06 -12.55
N ILE A 340 -31.33 -1.90 -13.79
CA ILE A 340 -31.03 -0.73 -14.62
C ILE A 340 -32.12 0.33 -14.41
N LYS A 341 -31.72 1.52 -13.94
CA LYS A 341 -32.60 2.70 -13.84
C LYS A 341 -32.83 3.26 -15.25
N LYS A 342 -34.01 3.02 -15.79
CA LYS A 342 -34.37 3.42 -17.17
C LYS A 342 -34.23 4.92 -17.40
N ASP A 343 -34.61 5.73 -16.40
CA ASP A 343 -34.56 7.19 -16.49
C ASP A 343 -33.14 7.76 -16.54
N ASP A 344 -32.16 7.04 -15.98
CA ASP A 344 -30.74 7.42 -15.99
C ASP A 344 -29.99 6.84 -17.20
N CYS A 345 -30.61 5.89 -17.91
CA CYS A 345 -29.96 5.14 -18.97
C CYS A 345 -29.75 6.00 -20.22
N ILE A 346 -28.50 6.19 -20.62
CA ILE A 346 -28.14 6.87 -21.87
C ILE A 346 -28.11 5.94 -23.10
N GLU A 347 -28.72 4.76 -22.99
CA GLU A 347 -28.89 3.79 -24.07
C GLU A 347 -27.57 3.34 -24.76
N CYS A 348 -26.42 3.39 -24.07
CA CYS A 348 -25.10 3.13 -24.69
C CYS A 348 -24.79 1.66 -24.99
N GLY A 349 -25.48 0.71 -24.35
CA GLY A 349 -25.31 -0.73 -24.56
C GLY A 349 -24.06 -1.38 -23.95
N ARG A 350 -23.21 -0.66 -23.21
CA ARG A 350 -22.01 -1.24 -22.58
C ARG A 350 -22.31 -2.37 -21.60
N CYS A 351 -23.38 -2.23 -20.81
CA CYS A 351 -23.83 -3.26 -19.88
C CYS A 351 -24.22 -4.54 -20.61
N TYR A 352 -24.97 -4.41 -21.71
CA TYR A 352 -25.33 -5.53 -22.57
C TYR A 352 -24.10 -6.19 -23.17
N ILE A 353 -23.23 -5.44 -23.86
CA ILE A 353 -22.03 -6.00 -24.52
C ILE A 353 -21.14 -6.75 -23.51
N ALA A 354 -20.91 -6.16 -22.33
CA ALA A 354 -20.13 -6.84 -21.28
C ALA A 354 -20.79 -8.15 -20.84
N CYS A 355 -22.11 -8.17 -20.69
CA CYS A 355 -22.82 -9.37 -20.26
C CYS A 355 -22.91 -10.44 -21.37
N GLU A 356 -23.18 -10.01 -22.59
CA GLU A 356 -23.42 -10.83 -23.77
C GLU A 356 -22.13 -11.50 -24.26
N ASP A 357 -21.09 -10.72 -24.49
CA ASP A 357 -19.88 -11.24 -25.12
C ASP A 357 -18.93 -11.90 -24.11
N THR A 358 -19.01 -11.54 -22.83
CA THR A 358 -17.96 -11.89 -21.84
C THR A 358 -18.47 -12.44 -20.51
N SER A 359 -19.77 -12.67 -20.34
CA SER A 359 -20.30 -13.17 -19.05
C SER A 359 -21.44 -14.18 -19.19
N HIS A 360 -22.71 -13.75 -19.04
CA HIS A 360 -23.84 -14.65 -18.76
C HIS A 360 -25.07 -14.40 -19.64
N GLN A 361 -24.96 -13.55 -20.66
CA GLN A 361 -26.05 -13.24 -21.60
C GLN A 361 -27.35 -12.86 -20.88
N ALA A 362 -27.25 -12.18 -19.73
CA ALA A 362 -28.36 -11.94 -18.79
C ALA A 362 -29.04 -10.57 -18.97
N ILE A 363 -28.75 -9.86 -20.06
CA ILE A 363 -29.37 -8.56 -20.38
C ILE A 363 -29.96 -8.66 -21.78
N SER A 364 -31.23 -8.31 -21.96
CA SER A 364 -31.88 -8.23 -23.27
C SER A 364 -31.89 -6.80 -23.80
N ILE A 365 -31.93 -6.67 -25.13
CA ILE A 365 -32.17 -5.41 -25.83
C ILE A 365 -33.57 -5.43 -26.41
N THR A 366 -34.34 -4.37 -26.17
CA THR A 366 -35.59 -4.10 -26.89
C THR A 366 -35.42 -2.84 -27.73
N GLU A 367 -35.57 -2.97 -29.04
CA GLU A 367 -35.61 -1.82 -29.96
C GLU A 367 -36.95 -1.11 -29.83
N LEU A 368 -36.94 0.14 -29.38
CA LEU A 368 -38.16 0.95 -29.16
C LEU A 368 -38.57 1.75 -30.41
N GLY A 369 -37.81 1.66 -31.50
CA GLY A 369 -37.98 2.46 -32.72
C GLY A 369 -37.22 3.79 -32.66
N ASN A 370 -37.02 4.42 -33.82
CA ASN A 370 -36.24 5.67 -33.98
C ASN A 370 -34.80 5.59 -33.45
N GLY A 371 -34.20 4.39 -33.47
CA GLY A 371 -32.85 4.14 -32.95
C GLY A 371 -32.74 4.09 -31.42
N ARG A 372 -33.87 4.13 -30.71
CA ARG A 372 -33.90 4.00 -29.24
C ARG A 372 -33.86 2.55 -28.80
N ARG A 373 -33.16 2.31 -27.70
CA ARG A 373 -32.94 0.97 -27.15
C ARG A 373 -33.20 0.94 -25.66
N GLU A 374 -33.86 -0.12 -25.22
CA GLU A 374 -34.05 -0.42 -23.80
C GLU A 374 -33.26 -1.68 -23.43
N PHE A 375 -32.60 -1.64 -22.27
CA PHE A 375 -31.85 -2.76 -21.72
C PHE A 375 -32.56 -3.29 -20.48
N THR A 376 -32.86 -4.59 -20.46
CA THR A 376 -33.58 -5.24 -19.35
C THR A 376 -32.79 -6.44 -18.83
N VAL A 377 -32.62 -6.53 -17.52
CA VAL A 377 -31.95 -7.67 -16.88
C VAL A 377 -32.91 -8.86 -16.83
N LYS A 378 -32.45 -10.02 -17.29
CA LYS A 378 -33.15 -11.31 -17.16
C LYS A 378 -32.76 -11.90 -15.80
N ASN A 379 -33.63 -11.75 -14.80
CA ASN A 379 -33.31 -12.12 -13.41
C ASN A 379 -32.88 -13.59 -13.26
N ASP A 380 -33.52 -14.50 -14.00
CA ASP A 380 -33.23 -15.93 -13.94
C ASP A 380 -31.82 -16.27 -14.47
N ASP A 381 -31.30 -15.49 -15.41
CA ASP A 381 -29.98 -15.67 -16.00
C ASP A 381 -28.89 -14.84 -15.29
N CYS A 382 -29.29 -13.79 -14.57
CA CYS A 382 -28.36 -12.88 -13.92
C CYS A 382 -27.76 -13.53 -12.68
N VAL A 383 -26.46 -13.83 -12.71
CA VAL A 383 -25.75 -14.44 -11.56
C VAL A 383 -25.17 -13.43 -10.57
N GLY A 384 -25.50 -12.14 -10.72
CA GLY A 384 -25.03 -11.12 -9.77
C GLY A 384 -23.55 -10.74 -9.86
N CYS A 385 -22.85 -11.06 -10.96
CA CYS A 385 -21.41 -10.84 -11.11
C CYS A 385 -20.95 -9.36 -11.10
N ASN A 386 -21.87 -8.40 -11.06
CA ASN A 386 -21.70 -6.93 -10.99
C ASN A 386 -20.90 -6.24 -12.13
N LEU A 387 -20.37 -6.96 -13.12
CA LEU A 387 -19.59 -6.37 -14.21
C LEU A 387 -20.35 -5.26 -14.96
N CYS A 388 -21.65 -5.46 -15.23
CA CYS A 388 -22.48 -4.49 -15.93
C CYS A 388 -22.54 -3.14 -15.19
N ALA A 389 -22.59 -3.15 -13.86
CA ALA A 389 -22.58 -1.94 -13.04
C ALA A 389 -21.23 -1.22 -13.11
N HIS A 390 -20.11 -1.95 -13.10
CA HIS A 390 -18.77 -1.37 -13.17
C HIS A 390 -18.41 -0.75 -14.54
N VAL A 391 -18.94 -1.29 -15.64
CA VAL A 391 -18.69 -0.74 -16.99
C VAL A 391 -19.64 0.38 -17.38
N CYS A 392 -20.72 0.60 -16.61
CA CYS A 392 -21.69 1.64 -16.87
C CYS A 392 -21.04 3.03 -16.73
N PRO A 393 -21.13 3.91 -17.75
CA PRO A 393 -20.51 5.23 -17.70
C PRO A 393 -21.34 6.25 -16.91
N VAL A 394 -22.57 5.91 -16.54
CA VAL A 394 -23.47 6.76 -15.74
C VAL A 394 -23.41 6.28 -14.29
N PRO A 395 -22.91 7.11 -13.36
CA PRO A 395 -22.88 6.76 -11.93
C PRO A 395 -24.26 6.33 -11.44
N ASP A 396 -24.30 5.26 -10.65
CA ASP A 396 -25.51 4.74 -9.99
C ASP A 396 -26.68 4.37 -10.93
N CYS A 397 -26.47 4.30 -12.25
CA CYS A 397 -27.50 3.90 -13.21
C CYS A 397 -27.87 2.42 -13.08
N ILE A 398 -26.95 1.58 -12.61
CA ILE A 398 -27.20 0.15 -12.37
C ILE A 398 -26.94 -0.15 -10.90
N ASP A 399 -27.99 -0.53 -10.17
CA ASP A 399 -27.90 -0.96 -8.78
C ASP A 399 -27.75 -2.49 -8.71
N MET A 400 -26.93 -2.98 -7.78
CA MET A 400 -26.94 -4.39 -7.39
C MET A 400 -27.84 -4.54 -6.17
N ARG A 401 -28.93 -5.30 -6.29
CA ARG A 401 -29.93 -5.47 -5.23
C ARG A 401 -29.95 -6.92 -4.74
N PRO A 402 -29.75 -7.16 -3.43
CA PRO A 402 -29.92 -8.49 -2.86
C PRO A 402 -31.29 -9.07 -3.20
N VAL A 403 -31.32 -10.37 -3.49
CA VAL A 403 -32.56 -11.12 -3.72
C VAL A 403 -32.66 -12.22 -2.68
N ASP A 404 -33.83 -12.32 -2.05
CA ASP A 404 -34.13 -13.42 -1.14
C ASP A 404 -34.47 -14.66 -1.98
N ASN A 405 -33.62 -15.68 -1.88
CA ASN A 405 -33.80 -16.98 -2.51
C ASN A 405 -34.30 -18.05 -1.52
N GLY A 406 -34.60 -17.68 -0.26
CA GLY A 406 -35.07 -18.57 0.79
C GLY A 406 -34.03 -19.57 1.30
N LEU A 407 -32.77 -19.48 0.87
CA LEU A 407 -31.70 -20.39 1.29
C LEU A 407 -30.97 -19.84 2.53
N PRO A 408 -30.67 -20.68 3.53
CA PRO A 408 -29.85 -20.26 4.66
C PRO A 408 -28.40 -19.96 4.20
N PRO A 409 -27.62 -19.15 4.93
CA PRO A 409 -26.19 -18.98 4.63
C PRO A 409 -25.46 -20.33 4.56
N LEU A 410 -24.59 -20.48 3.56
CA LEU A 410 -23.81 -21.70 3.34
C LEU A 410 -22.40 -21.33 2.86
N THR A 411 -21.38 -21.88 3.51
CA THR A 411 -19.97 -21.69 3.15
C THR A 411 -19.43 -22.89 2.38
N TRP A 412 -18.32 -22.74 1.64
CA TRP A 412 -17.76 -23.83 0.83
C TRP A 412 -17.39 -25.08 1.67
N PRO A 413 -16.81 -24.96 2.88
CA PRO A 413 -16.55 -26.10 3.76
C PRO A 413 -17.78 -26.96 4.04
N GLU A 414 -18.96 -26.35 4.12
CA GLU A 414 -20.24 -26.97 4.43
C GLU A 414 -20.98 -27.47 3.17
N HIS A 415 -20.50 -27.11 1.98
CA HIS A 415 -21.17 -27.42 0.72
C HIS A 415 -21.16 -28.93 0.43
N PRO A 416 -22.29 -29.53 0.01
CA PRO A 416 -22.33 -30.95 -0.35
C PRO A 416 -21.36 -31.36 -1.47
N ALA A 417 -20.98 -30.41 -2.34
CA ALA A 417 -19.99 -30.66 -3.40
C ALA A 417 -18.52 -30.58 -2.93
N ASN A 418 -18.27 -30.13 -1.69
CA ASN A 418 -16.94 -30.12 -1.13
C ASN A 418 -16.55 -31.53 -0.67
N THR A 419 -16.06 -32.36 -1.60
CA THR A 419 -15.66 -33.75 -1.35
C THR A 419 -14.42 -33.89 -0.46
N MET A 420 -13.70 -32.79 -0.22
CA MET A 420 -12.57 -32.73 0.71
C MET A 420 -13.01 -32.42 2.14
N GLY A 421 -14.23 -31.88 2.31
CA GLY A 421 -14.82 -31.54 3.60
C GLY A 421 -15.60 -32.71 4.18
N VAL A 422 -14.90 -33.73 4.70
CA VAL A 422 -15.19 -34.53 5.91
C VAL A 422 -14.11 -35.61 5.97
N LYS A 423 -12.98 -35.31 6.62
CA LYS A 423 -12.16 -36.30 7.35
C LYS A 423 -11.57 -35.66 8.60
N ASN A 424 -12.45 -35.27 9.53
CA ASN A 424 -12.08 -35.14 10.93
C ASN A 424 -12.74 -36.29 11.69
N SER A 425 -11.97 -37.35 11.90
CA SER A 425 -12.10 -38.28 13.04
C SER A 425 -10.96 -37.98 13.99
#